data_AF-A0A7S0E8R3-F1
#
_entry.id   AF-A0A7S0E8R3-F1
#
_cell.length_a   1.000
_cell.length_b   1.000
_cell.length_c   1.000
_cell.angle_alpha   90.00
_cell.angle_beta   90.00
_cell.angle_gamma   90.00
#
_symmetry.space_group_name_H-M   'P 1'
#
loop_
_entity.id
_entity.type
_entity.pdbx_description
1 polymer ?
#
loop_
_entity_poly.entity_id
_entity_poly.type
_entity_poly.pdbx_seq_one_letter_code
_entity_poly.pdbx_strand_id
1 'polypeptide(L)'
;AASGEQYASKLFSFLLQKSSVPYLEMLEKWIYQGVVQDPYSEFMVEERPNRPYYDDSYWEKRFLKREQHILSFLSDKEVVHKVMTTGKYLTVLRECGQTVSFPSAVKLTYSANSRIYVTLIDQAYTISSERVLALLTEQKSLMSRLESVKHYFLLDLGDWFVHFMDTAYEELSKDVQHINKNKLDSMLSLSLVTSTANTDDYKDDLACQMMNCSALDEVLNVISIDGTDKGIKSKALEQTSILTGLETFALSYKVEWPLNIVF
;
A
#
# COMPACT_ATOMS: atom_id res chain seq x y z
N ALA A 1 20.32 50.33 -18.49
CA ALA A 1 20.12 49.31 -17.44
C ALA A 1 19.23 48.15 -17.94
N ALA A 2 18.04 48.41 -18.50
CA ALA A 2 17.08 47.38 -18.92
C ALA A 2 17.56 46.38 -20.01
N SER A 3 18.51 46.77 -20.87
CA SER A 3 19.04 45.91 -21.94
C SER A 3 20.03 44.83 -21.45
N GLY A 4 20.78 45.10 -20.39
CA GLY A 4 21.69 44.11 -19.78
C GLY A 4 20.94 43.00 -19.04
N GLU A 5 19.85 43.36 -18.37
CA GLU A 5 18.99 42.43 -17.63
C GLU A 5 18.25 41.47 -18.56
N GLN A 6 17.78 41.94 -19.72
CA GLN A 6 17.18 41.08 -20.74
C GLN A 6 18.17 40.09 -21.35
N TYR A 7 19.43 40.50 -21.56
CA TYR A 7 20.47 39.59 -22.07
C TYR A 7 20.83 38.52 -21.04
N ALA A 8 21.02 38.92 -19.78
CA ALA A 8 21.30 38.00 -18.69
C ALA A 8 20.15 36.99 -18.51
N SER A 9 18.89 37.45 -18.51
CA SER A 9 17.71 36.58 -18.39
C SER A 9 17.63 35.54 -19.50
N LYS A 10 17.90 35.93 -20.76
CA LYS A 10 17.96 35.00 -21.89
C LYS A 10 19.07 33.96 -21.74
N LEU A 11 20.27 34.39 -21.31
CA LEU A 11 21.40 33.49 -21.08
C LEU A 11 21.10 32.49 -19.96
N PHE A 12 20.56 32.94 -18.82
CA PHE A 12 20.17 32.05 -17.73
C PHE A 12 19.09 31.06 -18.14
N SER A 13 18.09 31.51 -18.89
CA SER A 13 17.04 30.62 -19.42
C SER A 13 17.61 29.56 -20.36
N PHE A 14 18.55 29.94 -21.23
CA PHE A 14 19.23 29.02 -22.14
C PHE A 14 20.06 27.99 -21.37
N LEU A 15 20.88 28.43 -20.41
CA LEU A 15 21.70 27.55 -19.58
C LEU A 15 20.83 26.58 -18.78
N LEU A 16 19.78 27.09 -18.13
CA LEU A 16 18.85 26.27 -17.34
C LEU A 16 18.10 25.26 -18.22
N GLN A 17 17.72 25.67 -19.43
CA GLN A 17 17.10 24.75 -20.39
C GLN A 17 18.04 23.61 -20.80
N LYS A 18 19.32 23.88 -20.98
CA LYS A 18 20.31 22.85 -21.33
C LYS A 18 20.71 21.99 -20.14
N SER A 19 20.83 22.56 -18.94
CA SER A 19 21.27 21.83 -17.74
C SER A 19 20.16 20.98 -17.11
N SER A 20 18.88 21.30 -17.34
CA SER A 20 17.74 20.55 -16.79
C SER A 20 17.35 19.31 -17.60
N VAL A 21 17.86 19.15 -18.81
CA VAL A 21 17.59 17.99 -19.69
C VAL A 21 17.73 16.64 -18.97
N PRO A 22 18.86 16.31 -18.32
CA PRO A 22 19.01 14.99 -17.67
C PRO A 22 17.96 14.76 -16.58
N TYR A 23 17.65 15.79 -15.78
CA TYR A 23 16.63 15.70 -14.74
C TYR A 23 15.23 15.46 -15.33
N LEU A 24 14.88 16.20 -16.39
CA LEU A 24 13.59 16.07 -17.05
C LEU A 24 13.46 14.71 -17.77
N GLU A 25 14.54 14.14 -18.29
CA GLU A 25 14.53 12.78 -18.86
C GLU A 25 14.31 11.70 -17.78
N MET A 26 14.87 11.88 -16.57
CA MET A 26 14.54 11.00 -15.43
C MET A 26 13.08 11.14 -15.01
N LEU A 27 12.57 12.38 -14.95
CA LEU A 27 11.16 12.66 -14.64
C LEU A 27 10.23 12.04 -15.68
N GLU A 28 10.55 12.18 -16.96
CA GLU A 28 9.79 11.61 -18.09
C GLU A 28 9.66 10.09 -17.97
N LYS A 29 10.78 9.39 -17.70
CA LYS A 29 10.76 7.93 -17.46
C LYS A 29 9.94 7.56 -16.24
N TRP A 30 10.00 8.34 -15.18
CA TRP A 30 9.22 8.07 -13.98
C TRP A 30 7.72 8.24 -14.22
N ILE A 31 7.28 9.34 -14.84
CA ILE A 31 5.85 9.64 -15.02
C ILE A 31 5.18 8.90 -16.17
N TYR A 32 5.94 8.39 -17.15
CA TYR A 32 5.39 7.65 -18.30
C TYR A 32 5.73 6.16 -18.29
N GLN A 33 6.73 5.71 -17.53
CA GLN A 33 7.16 4.31 -17.51
C GLN A 33 7.26 3.72 -16.10
N GLY A 34 7.21 4.55 -15.05
CA GLY A 34 7.40 4.11 -13.66
C GLY A 34 8.81 3.58 -13.39
N VAL A 35 9.83 4.02 -14.13
CA VAL A 35 11.23 3.55 -13.96
C VAL A 35 12.06 4.67 -13.35
N VAL A 36 12.81 4.37 -12.28
CA VAL A 36 13.84 5.25 -11.74
C VAL A 36 15.17 4.89 -12.37
N GLN A 37 15.73 5.78 -13.18
CA GLN A 37 17.07 5.61 -13.76
C GLN A 37 17.97 6.77 -13.31
N ASP A 38 18.53 6.64 -12.11
CA ASP A 38 19.31 7.69 -11.45
C ASP A 38 20.68 7.16 -10.97
N PRO A 39 21.69 7.12 -11.85
CA PRO A 39 23.03 6.61 -11.50
C PRO A 39 23.76 7.45 -10.45
N TYR A 40 23.41 8.73 -10.32
CA TYR A 40 24.15 9.71 -9.50
C TYR A 40 23.37 10.21 -8.29
N SER A 41 22.19 9.64 -8.02
CA SER A 41 21.36 10.04 -6.88
C SER A 41 20.87 11.49 -6.94
N GLU A 42 20.63 12.03 -8.13
CA GLU A 42 20.23 13.43 -8.36
C GLU A 42 18.71 13.62 -8.49
N PHE A 43 17.94 12.54 -8.64
CA PHE A 43 16.49 12.63 -8.87
C PHE A 43 15.70 12.79 -7.56
N MET A 44 14.51 13.40 -7.62
CA MET A 44 13.66 13.57 -6.43
C MET A 44 13.14 12.25 -5.85
N VAL A 45 13.07 11.18 -6.66
CA VAL A 45 12.62 9.85 -6.23
C VAL A 45 13.83 8.97 -6.02
N GLU A 46 13.90 8.31 -4.87
CA GLU A 46 14.86 7.25 -4.56
C GLU A 46 14.11 5.91 -4.56
N GLU A 47 14.55 4.96 -5.39
CA GLU A 47 14.09 3.58 -5.31
C GLU A 47 15.04 2.78 -4.41
N ARG A 48 14.52 2.23 -3.32
CA ARG A 48 15.28 1.34 -2.44
C ARG A 48 15.22 -0.10 -2.96
N PRO A 49 16.33 -0.85 -2.84
CA PRO A 49 16.39 -2.23 -3.30
C PRO A 49 15.37 -3.10 -2.58
N ASN A 50 14.83 -4.06 -3.33
CA ASN A 50 13.79 -4.96 -2.87
C ASN A 50 14.23 -5.72 -1.61
N ARG A 51 13.45 -5.62 -0.53
CA ARG A 51 13.58 -6.54 0.61
C ARG A 51 12.79 -7.81 0.29
N PRO A 52 13.24 -8.99 0.74
CA PRO A 52 12.58 -10.26 0.43
C PRO A 52 11.17 -10.42 1.04
N TYR A 53 10.75 -9.49 1.90
CA TYR A 53 9.44 -9.52 2.55
C TYR A 53 8.63 -8.29 2.13
N TYR A 54 7.46 -8.55 1.56
CA TYR A 54 6.40 -7.56 1.41
C TYR A 54 5.78 -7.35 2.79
N ASP A 55 6.35 -6.43 3.58
CA ASP A 55 5.66 -5.92 4.78
C ASP A 55 4.60 -4.88 4.37
N ASP A 56 3.65 -4.59 5.24
CA ASP A 56 2.55 -3.64 4.98
C ASP A 56 3.06 -2.23 4.61
N SER A 57 4.31 -1.92 4.97
CA SER A 57 4.98 -0.65 4.66
C SER A 57 5.86 -0.69 3.41
N TYR A 58 5.84 -1.79 2.66
CA TYR A 58 6.71 -2.01 1.51
C TYR A 58 6.55 -0.91 0.46
N TRP A 59 5.30 -0.60 0.08
CA TRP A 59 4.99 0.43 -0.92
C TRP A 59 5.28 1.86 -0.45
N GLU A 60 5.26 2.08 0.87
CA GLU A 60 5.64 3.36 1.45
C GLU A 60 7.16 3.53 1.47
N LYS A 61 7.90 2.46 1.77
CA LYS A 61 9.35 2.50 1.97
C LYS A 61 10.18 2.28 0.70
N ARG A 62 9.59 1.70 -0.36
CA ARG A 62 10.29 1.44 -1.63
C ARG A 62 10.66 2.71 -2.38
N PHE A 63 9.72 3.66 -2.49
CA PHE A 63 9.94 4.93 -3.18
C PHE A 63 9.90 6.08 -2.21
N LEU A 64 11.07 6.67 -1.94
CA LEU A 64 11.23 7.78 -1.02
C LEU A 64 11.44 9.09 -1.76
N LYS A 65 10.95 10.17 -1.15
CA LYS A 65 11.07 11.53 -1.66
C LYS A 65 12.34 12.19 -1.09
N ARG A 66 13.22 12.69 -1.94
CA ARG A 66 14.41 13.48 -1.58
C ARG A 66 14.08 14.98 -1.68
N GLU A 67 13.73 15.60 -0.56
CA GLU A 67 13.25 16.99 -0.53
C GLU A 67 14.26 17.98 -1.14
N GLN A 68 15.55 17.74 -0.91
CA GLN A 68 16.64 18.59 -1.37
C GLN A 68 16.88 18.54 -2.89
N HIS A 69 16.32 17.55 -3.60
CA HIS A 69 16.46 17.38 -5.06
C HIS A 69 15.19 17.78 -5.83
N ILE A 70 14.22 18.40 -5.16
CA ILE A 70 13.02 18.91 -5.81
C ILE A 70 13.37 20.25 -6.47
N LEU A 71 13.22 20.31 -7.79
CA LEU A 71 13.44 21.55 -8.53
C LEU A 71 12.39 22.60 -8.14
N SER A 72 12.80 23.86 -8.06
CA SER A 72 11.96 24.98 -7.60
C SER A 72 10.63 25.13 -8.36
N PHE A 73 10.62 24.78 -9.65
CA PHE A 73 9.41 24.83 -10.48
C PHE A 73 8.44 23.66 -10.26
N LEU A 74 8.85 22.63 -9.52
CA LEU A 74 8.02 21.50 -9.07
C LEU A 74 7.78 21.54 -7.56
N SER A 75 8.19 22.59 -6.83
CA SER A 75 8.13 22.63 -5.37
C SER A 75 6.72 22.65 -4.77
N ASP A 76 5.68 22.76 -5.59
CA ASP A 76 4.31 22.61 -5.13
C ASP A 76 4.08 21.20 -4.58
N LYS A 77 3.67 21.11 -3.31
CA LYS A 77 3.45 19.84 -2.61
C LYS A 77 2.47 18.94 -3.36
N GLU A 78 1.43 19.51 -3.97
CA GLU A 78 0.44 18.73 -4.71
C GLU A 78 1.06 18.09 -5.95
N VAL A 79 1.88 18.86 -6.68
CA VAL A 79 2.56 18.39 -7.89
C VAL A 79 3.56 17.29 -7.54
N VAL A 80 4.37 17.46 -6.50
CA VAL A 80 5.31 16.43 -6.06
C VAL A 80 4.58 15.15 -5.64
N HIS A 81 3.47 15.28 -4.90
CA HIS A 81 2.65 14.14 -4.53
C HIS A 81 2.14 13.40 -5.79
N LYS A 82 1.59 14.13 -6.77
CA LYS A 82 1.16 13.52 -8.05
C LYS A 82 2.31 12.82 -8.76
N VAL A 83 3.50 13.44 -8.87
CA VAL A 83 4.67 12.80 -9.47
C VAL A 83 5.02 11.49 -8.77
N MET A 84 5.07 11.47 -7.44
CA MET A 84 5.38 10.26 -6.66
C MET A 84 4.34 9.17 -6.92
N THR A 85 3.06 9.51 -6.84
CA THR A 85 1.96 8.55 -6.93
C THR A 85 1.80 8.00 -8.35
N THR A 86 1.97 8.83 -9.39
CA THR A 86 1.93 8.40 -10.79
C THR A 86 2.94 7.30 -11.08
N GLY A 87 4.21 7.48 -10.70
CA GLY A 87 5.21 6.44 -10.96
C GLY A 87 5.04 5.19 -10.08
N LYS A 88 4.48 5.33 -8.87
CA LYS A 88 4.04 4.18 -8.06
C LYS A 88 2.97 3.38 -8.80
N TYR A 89 1.91 4.03 -9.28
CA TYR A 89 0.85 3.37 -10.07
C TYR A 89 1.38 2.65 -11.30
N LEU A 90 2.28 3.29 -12.05
CA LEU A 90 2.91 2.66 -13.22
C LEU A 90 3.79 1.48 -12.86
N THR A 91 4.47 1.52 -11.71
CA THR A 91 5.25 0.38 -11.21
C THR A 91 4.34 -0.81 -10.91
N VAL A 92 3.21 -0.58 -10.23
CA VAL A 92 2.21 -1.63 -9.94
C VAL A 92 1.68 -2.25 -11.23
N LEU A 93 1.30 -1.42 -12.20
CA LEU A 93 0.81 -1.89 -13.50
C LEU A 93 1.86 -2.73 -14.23
N ARG A 94 3.11 -2.28 -14.24
CA ARG A 94 4.23 -3.00 -14.87
C ARG A 94 4.49 -4.35 -14.20
N GLU A 95 4.48 -4.40 -12.87
CA GLU A 95 4.65 -5.67 -12.13
C GLU A 95 3.49 -6.64 -12.33
N CYS A 96 2.31 -6.13 -12.68
CA CYS A 96 1.17 -6.94 -13.13
C CYS A 96 1.23 -7.30 -14.63
N GLY A 97 2.30 -6.95 -15.34
CA GLY A 97 2.47 -7.22 -16.78
C GLY A 97 1.66 -6.30 -17.70
N GLN A 98 1.05 -5.23 -17.18
CA GLN A 98 0.31 -4.25 -17.97
C GLN A 98 1.25 -3.18 -18.51
N THR A 99 1.11 -2.85 -19.80
CA THR A 99 1.82 -1.73 -20.42
C THR A 99 0.86 -0.58 -20.64
N VAL A 100 1.15 0.59 -20.07
CA VAL A 100 0.38 1.81 -20.27
C VAL A 100 0.99 2.59 -21.43
N SER A 101 0.17 2.89 -22.44
CA SER A 101 0.55 3.82 -23.50
C SER A 101 0.04 5.20 -23.16
N PHE A 102 0.92 6.19 -23.27
CA PHE A 102 0.57 7.60 -23.12
C PHE A 102 0.51 8.25 -24.50
N PRO A 103 -0.69 8.41 -25.09
CA PRO A 103 -0.83 9.00 -26.43
C PRO A 103 -0.34 10.46 -26.50
N SER A 104 -0.34 11.15 -25.36
CA SER A 104 0.18 12.51 -25.19
C SER A 104 1.57 12.55 -24.56
N ALA A 105 2.38 11.49 -24.70
CA ALA A 105 3.76 11.52 -24.21
C ALA A 105 4.57 12.57 -24.98
N VAL A 106 4.88 13.68 -24.31
CA VAL A 106 5.69 14.77 -24.86
C VAL A 106 7.04 14.77 -24.16
N LYS A 107 8.12 14.91 -24.93
CA LYS A 107 9.46 15.09 -24.37
C LYS A 107 9.47 16.30 -23.44
N LEU A 108 9.85 16.11 -22.18
CA LEU A 108 9.88 17.20 -21.21
C LEU A 108 11.06 18.13 -21.51
N THR A 109 10.76 19.39 -21.85
CA THR A 109 11.75 20.45 -22.04
C THR A 109 11.51 21.58 -21.07
N TYR A 110 12.58 22.23 -20.61
CA TYR A 110 12.42 23.38 -19.74
C TYR A 110 11.62 24.50 -20.41
N SER A 111 10.54 24.91 -19.75
CA SER A 111 9.78 26.11 -20.02
C SER A 111 9.72 26.96 -18.76
N ALA A 112 9.82 28.28 -18.94
CA ALA A 112 9.58 29.25 -17.87
C ALA A 112 8.13 29.21 -17.36
N ASN A 113 7.20 28.63 -18.13
CA ASN A 113 5.83 28.43 -17.72
C ASN A 113 5.68 27.09 -16.97
N SER A 114 5.70 27.15 -15.63
CA SER A 114 5.55 25.98 -14.77
C SER A 114 4.21 25.23 -14.96
N ARG A 115 3.18 25.90 -15.49
CA ARG A 115 1.85 25.30 -15.71
C ARG A 115 1.87 24.12 -16.68
N ILE A 116 2.81 24.11 -17.63
CA ILE A 116 2.92 23.03 -18.61
C ILE A 116 3.22 21.70 -17.91
N TYR A 117 4.14 21.69 -16.94
CA TYR A 117 4.45 20.47 -16.19
C TYR A 117 3.27 20.01 -15.35
N VAL A 118 2.57 20.95 -14.70
CA VAL A 118 1.38 20.63 -13.90
C VAL A 118 0.34 19.92 -14.77
N THR A 119 0.05 20.44 -15.96
CA THR A 119 -0.92 19.81 -16.86
C THR A 119 -0.49 18.43 -17.35
N LEU A 120 0.80 18.23 -17.65
CA LEU A 120 1.31 16.94 -18.12
C LEU A 120 1.32 15.90 -16.99
N ILE A 121 1.72 16.30 -15.78
CA ILE A 121 1.75 15.45 -14.59
C ILE A 121 0.32 15.06 -14.21
N ASP A 122 -0.63 15.99 -14.27
CA ASP A 122 -2.04 15.75 -13.96
C ASP A 122 -2.69 14.77 -14.95
N GLN A 123 -2.38 14.91 -16.24
CA GLN A 123 -2.80 13.96 -17.27
C GLN A 123 -2.21 12.57 -17.03
N ALA A 124 -0.89 12.48 -16.77
CA ALA A 124 -0.23 11.22 -16.51
C ALA A 124 -0.78 10.53 -15.25
N TYR A 125 -1.04 11.32 -14.19
CA TYR A 125 -1.66 10.87 -12.96
C TYR A 125 -3.05 10.30 -13.20
N THR A 126 -3.92 11.04 -13.90
CA THR A 126 -5.30 10.63 -14.18
C THR A 126 -5.32 9.30 -14.93
N ILE A 127 -4.59 9.20 -16.05
CA ILE A 127 -4.51 7.98 -16.86
C ILE A 127 -3.99 6.79 -16.02
N SER A 128 -2.93 6.99 -15.24
CA SER A 128 -2.34 5.93 -14.43
C SER A 128 -3.29 5.47 -13.32
N SER A 129 -3.97 6.40 -12.65
CA SER A 129 -4.92 6.11 -11.58
C SER A 129 -6.15 5.37 -12.07
N GLU A 130 -6.73 5.78 -13.21
CA GLU A 130 -7.87 5.10 -13.82
C GLU A 130 -7.49 3.67 -14.20
N ARG A 131 -6.27 3.47 -14.72
CA ARG A 131 -5.82 2.14 -15.14
C ARG A 131 -5.52 1.21 -13.98
N VAL A 132 -4.91 1.70 -12.90
CA VAL A 132 -4.74 0.92 -11.66
C VAL A 132 -6.09 0.57 -11.07
N LEU A 133 -7.01 1.54 -10.99
CA LEU A 133 -8.34 1.28 -10.45
C LEU A 133 -9.06 0.21 -11.26
N ALA A 134 -9.09 0.33 -12.60
CA ALA A 134 -9.67 -0.69 -13.48
C ALA A 134 -9.01 -2.06 -13.31
N LEU A 135 -7.69 -2.12 -13.11
CA LEU A 135 -7.00 -3.38 -12.83
C LEU A 135 -7.51 -4.01 -11.52
N LEU A 136 -7.58 -3.23 -10.44
CA LEU A 136 -7.98 -3.72 -9.13
C LEU A 136 -9.46 -4.12 -9.10
N THR A 137 -10.34 -3.35 -9.73
CA THR A 137 -11.78 -3.60 -9.71
C THR A 137 -12.21 -4.66 -10.72
N GLU A 138 -11.73 -4.60 -11.96
CA GLU A 138 -12.19 -5.47 -13.05
C GLU A 138 -11.40 -6.77 -13.13
N GLN A 139 -10.06 -6.74 -13.00
CA GLN A 139 -9.24 -7.94 -13.19
C GLN A 139 -9.04 -8.72 -11.88
N LYS A 140 -9.03 -8.03 -10.74
CA LYS A 140 -8.74 -8.62 -9.43
C LYS A 140 -9.95 -8.64 -8.50
N SER A 141 -11.12 -8.20 -8.97
CA SER A 141 -12.40 -8.28 -8.25
C SER A 141 -12.33 -7.73 -6.82
N LEU A 142 -11.67 -6.58 -6.64
CA LEU A 142 -11.50 -5.93 -5.33
C LEU A 142 -12.82 -5.78 -4.56
N MET A 143 -13.91 -5.45 -5.26
CA MET A 143 -15.22 -5.27 -4.62
C MET A 143 -15.75 -6.56 -3.99
N SER A 144 -15.62 -7.69 -4.69
CA SER A 144 -16.03 -8.99 -4.15
C SER A 144 -15.16 -9.37 -2.95
N ARG A 145 -13.86 -9.03 -2.97
CA ARG A 145 -12.95 -9.28 -1.84
C ARG A 145 -13.30 -8.46 -0.60
N LEU A 146 -13.68 -7.19 -0.77
CA LEU A 146 -14.18 -6.35 0.32
C LEU A 146 -15.51 -6.88 0.87
N GLU A 147 -16.34 -7.46 0.01
CA GLU A 147 -17.57 -8.13 0.42
C GLU A 147 -17.27 -9.35 1.31
N SER A 148 -16.30 -10.19 0.93
CA SER A 148 -15.82 -11.30 1.78
C SER A 148 -15.33 -10.82 3.14
N VAL A 149 -14.56 -9.72 3.18
CA VAL A 149 -14.12 -9.14 4.46
C VAL A 149 -15.31 -8.70 5.31
N LYS A 150 -16.35 -8.09 4.72
CA LYS A 150 -17.59 -7.78 5.43
C LYS A 150 -18.26 -9.05 5.97
N HIS A 151 -18.37 -10.11 5.17
CA HIS A 151 -19.00 -11.36 5.56
C HIS A 151 -18.33 -12.03 6.77
N TYR A 152 -16.99 -12.01 6.82
CA TYR A 152 -16.23 -12.71 7.85
C TYR A 152 -15.84 -11.86 9.06
N PHE A 153 -15.38 -10.63 8.86
CA PHE A 153 -14.89 -9.79 9.97
C PHE A 153 -15.99 -8.91 10.57
N LEU A 154 -16.99 -8.52 9.77
CA LEU A 154 -18.15 -7.75 10.25
C LEU A 154 -19.38 -8.64 10.50
N LEU A 155 -19.25 -9.95 10.29
CA LEU A 155 -20.24 -10.99 10.60
C LEU A 155 -21.62 -10.74 9.95
N ASP A 156 -21.65 -10.22 8.72
CA ASP A 156 -22.91 -10.06 7.96
C ASP A 156 -23.61 -11.41 7.72
N LEU A 157 -22.82 -12.45 7.42
CA LEU A 157 -23.27 -13.84 7.30
C LEU A 157 -22.82 -14.64 8.53
N GLY A 158 -23.30 -14.29 9.72
CA GLY A 158 -22.81 -14.87 10.99
C GLY A 158 -23.13 -16.35 11.26
N ASP A 159 -23.85 -17.06 10.39
CA ASP A 159 -24.22 -18.46 10.60
C ASP A 159 -23.01 -19.42 10.61
N TRP A 160 -22.01 -19.16 9.75
CA TRP A 160 -20.75 -19.89 9.77
C TRP A 160 -20.03 -19.76 11.13
N PHE A 161 -20.11 -18.58 11.75
CA PHE A 161 -19.41 -18.29 13.00
C PHE A 161 -20.02 -19.06 14.17
N VAL A 162 -21.36 -19.16 14.22
CA VAL A 162 -22.05 -19.98 15.23
C VAL A 162 -21.64 -21.45 15.09
N HIS A 163 -21.72 -22.02 13.88
CA HIS A 163 -21.30 -23.41 13.64
C HIS A 163 -19.82 -23.64 13.96
N PHE A 164 -18.96 -22.68 13.61
CA PHE A 164 -17.54 -22.75 13.92
C PHE A 164 -17.32 -22.74 15.43
N MET A 165 -17.92 -21.81 16.17
CA MET A 165 -17.76 -21.73 17.62
C MET A 165 -18.27 -22.98 18.33
N ASP A 166 -19.41 -23.54 17.93
CA ASP A 166 -19.94 -24.78 18.51
C ASP A 166 -18.98 -25.97 18.35
N THR A 167 -18.27 -26.05 17.23
CA THR A 167 -17.35 -27.16 16.92
C THR A 167 -15.93 -26.91 17.41
N ALA A 168 -15.48 -25.65 17.43
CA ALA A 168 -14.13 -25.25 17.82
C ALA A 168 -14.00 -24.95 19.32
N TYR A 169 -15.10 -24.79 20.07
CA TYR A 169 -15.08 -24.40 21.49
C TYR A 169 -14.17 -25.28 22.34
N GLU A 170 -14.25 -26.61 22.21
CA GLU A 170 -13.41 -27.53 22.97
C GLU A 170 -11.91 -27.39 22.62
N GLU A 171 -11.59 -27.06 21.37
CA GLU A 171 -10.21 -26.86 20.94
C GLU A 171 -9.69 -25.49 21.39
N LEU A 172 -10.50 -24.44 21.29
CA LEU A 172 -10.18 -23.07 21.71
C LEU A 172 -10.12 -22.90 23.23
N SER A 173 -10.77 -23.78 24.00
CA SER A 173 -10.70 -23.78 25.47
C SER A 173 -9.38 -24.32 26.01
N LYS A 174 -8.53 -24.90 25.16
CA LYS A 174 -7.20 -25.39 25.55
C LYS A 174 -6.23 -24.23 25.74
N ASP A 175 -5.16 -24.51 26.47
CA ASP A 175 -3.96 -23.67 26.50
C ASP A 175 -3.43 -23.49 25.07
N VAL A 176 -3.04 -22.26 24.71
CA VAL A 176 -2.46 -21.91 23.41
C VAL A 176 -1.36 -22.87 22.96
N GLN A 177 -0.56 -23.41 23.88
CA GLN A 177 0.51 -24.37 23.56
C GLN A 177 0.00 -25.74 23.07
N HIS A 178 -1.25 -26.07 23.37
CA HIS A 178 -1.88 -27.37 23.06
C HIS A 178 -2.92 -27.29 21.95
N ILE A 179 -3.15 -26.10 21.37
CA ILE A 179 -4.09 -25.91 20.27
C ILE A 179 -3.51 -26.44 18.97
N ASN A 180 -4.29 -27.28 18.28
CA ASN A 180 -3.92 -27.71 16.93
C ASN A 180 -4.52 -26.77 15.87
N LYS A 181 -3.68 -25.89 15.32
CA LYS A 181 -4.09 -24.96 14.24
C LYS A 181 -4.69 -25.68 13.03
N ASN A 182 -4.10 -26.77 12.56
CA ASN A 182 -4.62 -27.49 11.39
C ASN A 182 -6.04 -28.06 11.64
N LYS A 183 -6.32 -28.42 12.89
CA LYS A 183 -7.67 -28.87 13.29
C LYS A 183 -8.66 -27.70 13.28
N LEU A 184 -8.27 -26.54 13.78
CA LEU A 184 -9.10 -25.32 13.72
C LEU A 184 -9.36 -24.88 12.27
N ASP A 185 -8.34 -24.87 11.41
CA ASP A 185 -8.50 -24.54 9.99
C ASP A 185 -9.48 -25.52 9.31
N SER A 186 -9.38 -26.83 9.62
CA SER A 186 -10.32 -27.84 9.10
C SER A 186 -11.76 -27.61 9.59
N MET A 187 -11.93 -27.23 10.86
CA MET A 187 -13.23 -26.88 11.43
C MET A 187 -13.81 -25.63 10.76
N LEU A 188 -12.99 -24.60 10.57
CA LEU A 188 -13.36 -23.37 9.88
C LEU A 188 -13.82 -23.65 8.45
N SER A 189 -13.04 -24.40 7.66
CA SER A 189 -13.41 -24.78 6.29
C SER A 189 -14.73 -25.53 6.25
N LEU A 190 -14.98 -26.46 7.18
CA LEU A 190 -16.24 -27.20 7.24
C LEU A 190 -17.42 -26.26 7.57
N SER A 191 -17.26 -25.35 8.52
CA SER A 191 -18.30 -24.38 8.90
C SER A 191 -18.62 -23.41 7.76
N LEU A 192 -17.62 -22.99 6.98
CA LEU A 192 -17.82 -22.16 5.79
C LEU A 192 -18.59 -22.89 4.68
N VAL A 193 -18.27 -24.17 4.42
CA VAL A 193 -18.93 -24.95 3.35
C VAL A 193 -20.37 -25.33 3.72
N THR A 194 -20.66 -25.53 5.00
CA THR A 194 -21.98 -25.93 5.50
C THR A 194 -22.94 -24.77 5.75
N SER A 195 -22.47 -23.53 5.64
CA SER A 195 -23.24 -22.31 5.90
C SER A 195 -23.62 -21.57 4.62
N THR A 196 -24.34 -20.47 4.77
CA THR A 196 -24.65 -19.54 3.67
C THR A 196 -23.40 -18.88 3.09
N ALA A 197 -22.31 -18.81 3.84
CA ALA A 197 -21.02 -18.30 3.36
C ALA A 197 -20.37 -19.16 2.25
N ASN A 198 -20.90 -20.35 1.97
CA ASN A 198 -20.42 -21.21 0.90
C ASN A 198 -20.57 -20.59 -0.51
N THR A 199 -21.43 -19.56 -0.66
CA THR A 199 -21.60 -18.83 -1.92
C THR A 199 -20.46 -17.87 -2.24
N ASP A 200 -19.57 -17.59 -1.30
CA ASP A 200 -18.40 -16.74 -1.52
C ASP A 200 -17.29 -17.53 -2.23
N ASP A 201 -16.81 -16.99 -3.35
CA ASP A 201 -15.72 -17.55 -4.14
C ASP A 201 -14.35 -17.45 -3.44
N TYR A 202 -14.22 -16.56 -2.46
CA TYR A 202 -12.95 -16.23 -1.78
C TYR A 202 -12.87 -16.72 -0.33
N LYS A 203 -13.79 -17.59 0.08
CA LYS A 203 -13.83 -18.17 1.43
C LYS A 203 -12.55 -18.89 1.85
N ASP A 204 -11.82 -19.46 0.88
CA ASP A 204 -10.60 -20.24 1.14
C ASP A 204 -9.41 -19.37 1.57
N ASP A 205 -9.51 -18.05 1.41
CA ASP A 205 -8.49 -17.12 1.87
C ASP A 205 -8.63 -16.76 3.36
N LEU A 206 -9.72 -17.17 4.02
CA LEU A 206 -9.88 -17.05 5.47
C LEU A 206 -9.14 -18.17 6.19
N ALA A 207 -8.32 -17.84 7.18
CA ALA A 207 -7.57 -18.81 7.98
C ALA A 207 -7.52 -18.42 9.46
N CYS A 208 -7.36 -19.42 10.33
CA CYS A 208 -7.19 -19.18 11.76
C CYS A 208 -5.78 -18.68 12.08
N GLN A 209 -5.68 -17.66 12.94
CA GLN A 209 -4.43 -17.14 13.48
C GLN A 209 -4.50 -17.11 15.00
N MET A 210 -3.40 -17.48 15.66
CA MET A 210 -3.23 -17.32 17.11
C MET A 210 -2.31 -16.14 17.36
N MET A 211 -2.78 -15.21 18.18
CA MET A 211 -2.00 -14.05 18.60
C MET A 211 -1.06 -14.40 19.76
N ASN A 212 0.04 -13.66 19.86
CA ASN A 212 1.04 -13.87 20.91
C ASN A 212 0.67 -13.23 22.26
N CYS A 213 -0.40 -12.43 22.29
CA CYS A 213 -0.95 -11.79 23.47
C CYS A 213 -2.48 -11.86 23.41
N SER A 214 -3.14 -11.52 24.52
CA SER A 214 -4.61 -11.44 24.53
C SER A 214 -5.10 -10.33 23.60
N ALA A 215 -6.32 -10.47 23.09
CA ALA A 215 -6.98 -9.42 22.31
C ALA A 215 -7.04 -8.07 23.07
N LEU A 216 -7.16 -8.10 24.40
CA LEU A 216 -7.15 -6.89 25.23
C LEU A 216 -5.78 -6.23 25.26
N ASP A 217 -4.70 -7.00 25.42
CA ASP A 217 -3.34 -6.47 25.40
C ASP A 217 -2.99 -5.87 24.04
N GLU A 218 -3.47 -6.47 22.96
CA GLU A 218 -3.29 -5.96 21.61
C GLU A 218 -3.98 -4.61 21.41
N VAL A 219 -5.24 -4.49 21.82
CA VAL A 219 -5.98 -3.22 21.79
C VAL A 219 -5.27 -2.15 22.63
N LEU A 220 -4.81 -2.50 23.84
CA LEU A 220 -4.07 -1.57 24.71
C LEU A 220 -2.75 -1.13 24.08
N ASN A 221 -2.03 -2.03 23.40
CA ASN A 221 -0.80 -1.69 22.67
C ASN A 221 -1.08 -0.71 21.53
N VAL A 222 -2.15 -0.91 20.76
CA VAL A 222 -2.55 0.01 19.68
C VAL A 222 -2.88 1.39 20.24
N ILE A 223 -3.70 1.47 21.30
CA ILE A 223 -4.07 2.75 21.92
C ILE A 223 -2.84 3.47 22.51
N SER A 224 -1.88 2.71 23.05
CA SER A 224 -0.66 3.27 23.65
C SER A 224 0.34 3.80 22.62
N ILE A 225 0.21 3.45 21.34
CA ILE A 225 1.07 3.99 20.27
C ILE A 225 0.73 5.46 19.97
N ASP A 226 -0.53 5.88 20.15
CA ASP A 226 -1.00 7.25 19.90
C ASP A 226 -0.90 8.18 21.13
N GLY A 227 -0.67 7.63 22.32
CA GLY A 227 -0.56 8.38 23.57
C GLY A 227 0.89 8.60 24.01
N THR A 228 1.24 9.83 24.37
CA THR A 228 2.47 10.23 25.06
C THR A 228 2.58 9.68 26.49
N ASP A 229 2.26 8.40 26.72
CA ASP A 229 2.37 7.75 28.02
C ASP A 229 3.12 6.42 27.89
N LYS A 230 4.45 6.53 27.75
CA LYS A 230 5.39 5.41 27.93
C LYS A 230 5.43 4.88 29.39
N GLY A 231 4.47 5.26 30.23
CA GLY A 231 4.38 4.94 31.66
C GLY A 231 3.45 3.78 32.02
N ILE A 232 2.58 3.31 31.12
CA ILE A 232 1.73 2.11 31.36
C ILE A 232 2.40 0.85 30.81
N LYS A 233 3.73 0.76 30.94
CA LYS A 233 4.44 -0.51 30.90
C LYS A 233 5.01 -0.71 32.29
N SER A 234 4.37 -1.52 33.14
CA SER A 234 5.06 -2.27 34.23
C SER A 234 4.19 -2.91 35.33
N LYS A 235 2.84 -2.95 35.30
CA LYS A 235 2.11 -3.56 36.43
C LYS A 235 0.94 -4.53 36.16
N ALA A 236 0.54 -4.76 34.91
CA ALA A 236 -0.50 -5.75 34.61
C ALA A 236 0.04 -7.09 34.03
N LEU A 237 1.27 -7.11 33.51
CA LEU A 237 1.77 -8.20 32.67
C LEU A 237 2.76 -9.18 33.35
N GLU A 238 2.60 -9.41 34.65
CA GLU A 238 3.26 -10.51 35.39
C GLU A 238 2.23 -11.51 35.94
N GLN A 239 1.07 -11.62 35.29
CA GLN A 239 0.29 -12.85 35.43
C GLN A 239 0.69 -13.76 34.28
N THR A 240 1.40 -14.83 34.63
CA THR A 240 1.43 -16.09 33.90
C THR A 240 0.00 -16.66 33.85
N SER A 241 -0.92 -15.91 33.25
CA SER A 241 -2.25 -16.38 32.91
C SER A 241 -2.04 -17.33 31.76
N ILE A 242 -2.43 -18.59 31.96
CA ILE A 242 -2.53 -19.53 30.85
C ILE A 242 -3.53 -18.92 29.87
N LEU A 243 -3.00 -18.33 28.79
CA LEU A 243 -3.83 -17.79 27.71
C LEU A 243 -4.54 -18.98 27.08
N THR A 244 -5.85 -18.85 26.94
CA THR A 244 -6.65 -19.83 26.21
C THR A 244 -6.76 -19.42 24.76
N GLY A 245 -7.06 -20.38 23.89
CA GLY A 245 -7.34 -20.10 22.48
C GLY A 245 -8.43 -19.06 22.27
N LEU A 246 -9.45 -19.03 23.13
CA LEU A 246 -10.53 -18.04 23.07
C LEU A 246 -10.04 -16.59 23.23
N GLU A 247 -8.97 -16.35 23.99
CA GLU A 247 -8.43 -15.02 24.24
C GLU A 247 -7.44 -14.56 23.15
N THR A 248 -6.85 -15.52 22.42
CA THR A 248 -5.81 -15.27 21.42
C THR A 248 -6.28 -15.55 19.99
N PHE A 249 -7.48 -16.08 19.79
CA PHE A 249 -8.00 -16.43 18.47
C PHE A 249 -8.24 -15.17 17.64
N ALA A 250 -7.71 -15.18 16.42
CA ALA A 250 -7.95 -14.18 15.41
C ALA A 250 -8.24 -14.86 14.06
N LEU A 251 -8.96 -14.14 13.21
CA LEU A 251 -9.10 -14.49 11.80
C LEU A 251 -8.02 -13.75 11.01
N SER A 252 -7.44 -14.43 10.04
CA SER A 252 -6.53 -13.86 9.07
C SER A 252 -7.14 -14.03 7.68
N TYR A 253 -6.93 -13.04 6.81
CA TYR A 253 -7.41 -13.08 5.43
C TYR A 253 -6.23 -12.91 4.49
N LYS A 254 -5.98 -13.93 3.68
CA LYS A 254 -4.87 -13.94 2.74
C LYS A 254 -5.23 -13.12 1.51
N VAL A 255 -4.41 -12.12 1.23
CA VAL A 255 -4.60 -11.24 0.07
C VAL A 255 -3.38 -11.37 -0.84
N GLU A 256 -3.63 -11.74 -2.09
CA GLU A 256 -2.57 -11.85 -3.09
C GLU A 256 -2.24 -10.50 -3.73
N TRP A 257 -1.00 -10.39 -4.23
CA TRP A 257 -0.58 -9.28 -5.08
C TRP A 257 -1.51 -9.13 -6.30
N PRO A 258 -2.01 -7.93 -6.64
CA PRO A 258 -1.70 -6.59 -6.10
C PRO A 258 -2.71 -6.03 -5.08
N LEU A 259 -3.66 -6.84 -4.60
CA LEU A 259 -4.74 -6.34 -3.73
C LEU A 259 -4.22 -5.93 -2.34
N ASN A 260 -3.12 -6.51 -1.89
CA ASN A 260 -2.43 -6.13 -0.64
C ASN A 260 -1.90 -4.68 -0.61
N ILE A 261 -2.06 -3.91 -1.68
CA ILE A 261 -1.86 -2.44 -1.63
C ILE A 261 -3.02 -1.76 -0.89
N VAL A 262 -4.21 -2.35 -0.94
CA VAL A 262 -5.45 -1.78 -0.40
C VAL A 262 -5.80 -2.38 0.96
N PHE A 263 -5.55 -3.68 1.12
CA PHE A 263 -5.84 -4.44 2.35
C PHE A 263 -4.71 -4.33 3.38
#